data_AF-A0A965L3U3-F1
#
_entry.id   AF-A0A965L3U3-F1
#
_cell.length_a   1.000
_cell.length_b   1.000
_cell.length_c   1.000
_cell.angle_alpha   90.00
_cell.angle_beta   90.00
_cell.angle_gamma   90.00
#
_symmetry.space_group_name_H-M   'P 1'
#
loop_
_entity.id
_entity.type
_entity.pdbx_description
1 polymer ?
#
loop_
_entity_poly.entity_id
_entity_poly.type
_entity_poly.pdbx_seq_one_letter_code
_entity_poly.pdbx_strand_id
1 'polypeptide(L)'
;WNGAAAPAGWALCDGNNGTPNLSGRFILGSGAESGLTARTLGQSGGAESVTLTEAQMPSHTHNYALVNAPWPPGDMGSRSQNVWRGAETAATTPTGGNQPHNNMPPFYVLTYIMKL
;
A
#
# COMPACT_ATOMS: atom_id res chain seq x y z
N TRP A 1 -7.51 7.53 26.64
CA TRP A 1 -6.81 8.10 27.81
C TRP A 1 -5.56 8.82 27.33
N ASN A 2 -5.30 10.03 27.82
CA ASN A 2 -4.15 10.86 27.42
C ASN A 2 -3.16 11.12 28.57
N GLY A 3 -3.33 10.47 29.73
CA GLY A 3 -2.42 10.59 30.86
C GLY A 3 -1.30 9.55 30.84
N ALA A 4 -0.26 9.76 31.67
CA ALA A 4 0.94 8.92 31.70
C ALA A 4 0.74 7.52 32.31
N ALA A 5 -0.24 7.35 33.20
CA ALA A 5 -0.56 6.07 33.86
C ALA A 5 -2.07 5.88 33.95
N ALA A 6 -2.54 4.62 33.98
CA ALA A 6 -3.94 4.30 34.17
C ALA A 6 -4.40 4.74 35.59
N PRO A 7 -5.60 5.34 35.75
CA PRO A 7 -6.15 5.65 37.07
C PRO A 7 -6.36 4.39 37.92
N ALA A 8 -6.48 4.57 39.24
CA ALA A 8 -6.80 3.46 40.15
C ALA A 8 -8.10 2.75 39.73
N GLY A 9 -8.07 1.41 39.72
CA GLY A 9 -9.18 0.57 39.24
C GLY A 9 -9.27 0.42 37.71
N TRP A 10 -8.29 0.94 36.96
CA TRP A 10 -8.15 0.73 35.52
C TRP A 10 -6.80 0.12 35.19
N ALA A 11 -6.74 -0.66 34.11
CA ALA A 11 -5.52 -1.20 33.53
C ALA A 11 -5.37 -0.72 32.08
N LEU A 12 -4.12 -0.67 31.61
CA LEU A 12 -3.83 -0.48 30.19
C LEU A 12 -4.33 -1.68 29.40
N CYS A 13 -4.84 -1.46 28.18
CA CYS A 13 -5.13 -2.54 27.25
C CYS A 13 -3.84 -2.99 26.54
N ASP A 14 -2.95 -3.64 27.29
CA ASP A 14 -1.62 -4.06 26.84
C ASP A 14 -1.43 -5.59 26.80
N GLY A 15 -2.46 -6.36 27.17
CA GLY A 15 -2.40 -7.82 27.27
C GLY A 15 -2.15 -8.33 28.69
N ASN A 16 -1.86 -7.45 29.65
CA ASN A 16 -1.70 -7.79 31.05
C ASN A 16 -3.03 -7.65 31.80
N ASN A 17 -3.12 -8.24 33.00
CA ASN A 17 -4.29 -8.14 33.89
C ASN A 17 -5.62 -8.59 33.22
N GLY A 18 -5.57 -9.53 32.26
CA GLY A 18 -6.74 -10.00 31.52
C GLY A 18 -7.28 -9.01 30.47
N THR A 19 -6.56 -7.93 30.18
CA THR A 19 -6.94 -6.96 29.15
C THR A 19 -6.54 -7.46 27.75
N PRO A 20 -7.22 -7.02 26.67
CA PRO A 20 -6.73 -7.22 25.31
C PRO A 20 -5.52 -6.32 25.05
N ASN A 21 -4.57 -6.74 24.21
CA ASN A 21 -3.49 -5.87 23.74
C ASN A 21 -3.95 -5.03 22.54
N LEU A 22 -4.24 -3.75 22.78
CA LEU A 22 -4.69 -2.76 21.78
C LEU A 22 -3.60 -1.73 21.41
N SER A 23 -2.36 -1.93 21.87
CA SER A 23 -1.26 -1.03 21.57
C SER A 23 -0.98 -0.98 20.06
N GLY A 24 -1.01 0.22 19.47
CA GLY A 24 -0.81 0.41 18.04
C GLY A 24 -1.93 -0.14 17.15
N ARG A 25 -3.11 -0.47 17.69
CA ARG A 25 -4.21 -1.07 16.92
C ARG A 25 -5.30 -0.07 16.57
N PHE A 26 -5.79 -0.16 15.34
CA PHE A 26 -7.08 0.39 14.96
C PHE A 26 -8.19 -0.56 15.39
N ILE A 27 -9.25 -0.05 16.03
CA ILE A 27 -10.35 -0.87 16.52
C ILE A 27 -11.37 -1.10 15.42
N LEU A 28 -11.63 -2.37 15.13
CA LEU A 28 -12.67 -2.81 14.20
C LEU A 28 -13.77 -3.54 14.98
N GLY A 29 -15.02 -3.17 14.71
CA GLY A 29 -16.19 -3.83 15.32
C GLY A 29 -16.28 -5.30 14.92
N SER A 30 -16.60 -6.17 15.87
CA SER A 30 -16.95 -7.57 15.61
C SER A 30 -18.35 -7.66 14.99
N GLY A 31 -18.59 -8.69 14.17
CA GLY A 31 -19.90 -8.93 13.58
C GLY A 31 -19.84 -9.79 12.34
N ALA A 32 -21.00 -10.24 11.89
CA ALA A 32 -21.14 -11.07 10.68
C ALA A 32 -22.36 -10.61 9.86
N GLU A 33 -22.54 -9.30 9.75
CA GLU A 33 -23.63 -8.71 8.97
C GLU A 33 -23.55 -9.08 7.49
N SER A 34 -24.71 -9.18 6.84
CA SER A 34 -24.80 -9.54 5.42
C SER A 34 -24.00 -8.58 4.54
N GLY A 35 -23.17 -9.13 3.65
CA GLY A 35 -22.31 -8.35 2.74
C GLY A 35 -21.00 -7.86 3.37
N LEU A 36 -20.74 -8.13 4.65
CA LEU A 36 -19.47 -7.82 5.30
C LEU A 36 -18.64 -9.08 5.55
N THR A 37 -17.32 -8.93 5.62
CA THR A 37 -16.45 -9.99 6.12
C THR A 37 -16.72 -10.23 7.59
N ALA A 38 -17.04 -11.45 7.98
CA ALA A 38 -17.24 -11.81 9.38
C ALA A 38 -15.96 -11.57 10.21
N ARG A 39 -16.11 -10.90 11.35
CA ARG A 39 -15.04 -10.56 12.30
C ARG A 39 -15.36 -11.12 13.67
N THR A 40 -14.45 -11.93 14.21
CA THR A 40 -14.58 -12.51 15.55
C THR A 40 -13.83 -11.68 16.59
N LEU A 41 -14.26 -11.76 17.86
CA LEU A 41 -13.60 -11.06 18.96
C LEU A 41 -12.14 -11.51 19.11
N GLY A 42 -11.25 -10.55 19.32
CA GLY A 42 -9.81 -10.80 19.45
C GLY A 42 -9.07 -11.03 18.13
N GLN A 43 -9.77 -11.11 16.99
CA GLN A 43 -9.15 -11.16 15.68
C GLN A 43 -8.31 -9.90 15.45
N SER A 44 -7.08 -10.07 14.97
CA SER A 44 -6.21 -8.97 14.55
C SER A 44 -5.74 -9.14 13.12
N GLY A 45 -5.35 -8.04 12.48
CA GLY A 45 -4.88 -8.00 11.10
C GLY A 45 -4.60 -6.56 10.66
N GLY A 46 -4.45 -6.37 9.36
CA GLY A 46 -4.07 -5.09 8.76
C GLY A 46 -2.55 -4.92 8.64
N ALA A 47 -2.13 -3.81 8.04
CA ALA A 47 -0.73 -3.46 7.84
C ALA A 47 -0.56 -1.93 7.88
N GLU A 48 0.49 -1.46 8.57
CA GLU A 48 0.85 -0.03 8.63
C GLU A 48 1.43 0.47 7.32
N SER A 49 2.09 -0.41 6.56
CA SER A 49 2.61 -0.12 5.22
C SER A 49 2.33 -1.26 4.25
N VAL A 50 2.22 -0.92 2.97
CA VAL A 50 1.95 -1.88 1.89
C VAL A 50 2.94 -1.65 0.76
N THR A 51 3.53 -2.73 0.26
CA THR A 51 4.34 -2.72 -0.96
C THR A 51 3.45 -3.01 -2.16
N LEU A 52 3.49 -2.13 -3.17
CA LEU A 52 2.86 -2.40 -4.45
C LEU A 52 3.67 -3.46 -5.22
N THR A 53 2.99 -4.51 -5.67
CA THR A 53 3.55 -5.59 -6.48
C THR A 53 3.02 -5.51 -7.91
N GLU A 54 3.69 -6.17 -8.85
CA GLU A 54 3.23 -6.23 -10.24
C GLU A 54 1.81 -6.81 -10.38
N ALA A 55 1.46 -7.80 -9.56
CA ALA A 55 0.13 -8.40 -9.54
C ALA A 55 -0.98 -7.43 -9.09
N GLN A 56 -0.63 -6.29 -8.48
CA GLN A 56 -1.56 -5.25 -8.05
C GLN A 56 -1.65 -4.08 -9.06
N MET A 57 -0.91 -4.14 -10.17
CA MET A 57 -1.00 -3.14 -11.25
C MET A 57 -2.07 -3.54 -12.27
N PRO A 58 -2.93 -2.61 -12.71
CA PRO A 58 -3.84 -2.86 -13.83
C PRO A 58 -3.07 -3.20 -15.10
N SER A 59 -3.64 -4.11 -15.90
CA SER A 59 -3.15 -4.40 -17.25
C SER A 59 -3.18 -3.11 -18.08
N HIS A 60 -2.07 -2.82 -18.76
CA HIS A 60 -1.90 -1.64 -19.61
C HIS A 60 -1.05 -2.00 -20.82
N THR A 61 -1.16 -1.21 -21.89
CA THR A 61 -0.38 -1.38 -23.13
C THR A 61 0.16 -0.04 -23.61
N HIS A 62 1.23 -0.09 -24.41
CA HIS A 62 1.77 1.07 -25.09
C HIS A 62 1.64 0.89 -26.60
N ASN A 63 1.06 1.89 -27.27
CA ASN A 63 1.05 1.96 -28.73
C ASN A 63 2.15 2.92 -29.17
N TYR A 64 2.99 2.50 -30.12
CA TYR A 64 3.94 3.39 -30.79
C TYR A 64 3.67 3.39 -32.29
N ALA A 65 3.76 4.56 -32.90
CA ALA A 65 3.70 4.73 -34.35
C ALA A 65 5.11 4.93 -34.89
N LEU A 66 5.51 4.12 -35.86
CA LEU A 66 6.75 4.33 -36.60
C LEU A 66 6.46 5.33 -37.72
N VAL A 67 6.91 6.58 -37.55
CA VAL A 67 6.83 7.59 -38.61
C VAL A 67 8.03 7.45 -39.54
N ASN A 68 7.79 7.04 -40.79
CA ASN A 68 8.78 7.15 -41.86
C ASN A 68 8.65 8.53 -42.51
N ALA A 69 9.14 9.58 -41.84
CA ALA A 69 9.14 10.95 -42.36
C ALA A 69 10.59 11.38 -42.69
N PRO A 70 10.82 12.13 -43.79
CA PRO A 70 12.12 12.77 -44.03
C PRO A 70 12.39 13.79 -42.91
N TRP A 71 13.40 13.51 -42.09
CA TRP A 71 13.79 14.34 -40.96
C TRP A 71 14.27 15.74 -41.41
N PRO A 72 13.85 16.83 -40.73
CA PRO A 72 14.57 18.11 -40.79
C PRO A 72 15.98 17.94 -40.18
N PRO A 73 17.02 18.63 -40.68
CA PRO A 73 18.35 18.54 -40.09
C PRO A 73 18.33 19.12 -38.66
N GLY A 74 18.64 18.29 -37.66
CA GLY A 74 18.85 18.75 -36.27
C GLY A 74 17.97 18.10 -35.21
N ASP A 75 17.08 17.19 -35.57
CA ASP A 75 16.19 16.54 -34.61
C ASP A 75 16.66 15.07 -34.40
N MET A 76 16.81 14.63 -33.15
CA MET A 76 17.36 13.31 -32.76
C MET A 76 16.26 12.43 -32.16
N GLY A 77 15.25 12.08 -32.95
CA GLY A 77 14.32 11.02 -32.60
C GLY A 77 14.66 9.69 -33.28
N SER A 78 14.23 8.62 -32.64
CA SER A 78 14.64 7.23 -32.83
C SER A 78 14.87 6.81 -34.28
N ARG A 79 16.01 6.13 -34.48
CA ARG A 79 16.45 5.56 -35.75
C ARG A 79 15.39 4.62 -36.32
N SER A 80 14.74 5.03 -37.41
CA SER A 80 14.07 4.11 -38.32
C SER A 80 14.94 3.97 -39.56
N GLN A 81 15.99 3.13 -39.49
CA GLN A 81 16.78 2.76 -40.67
C GLN A 81 16.12 1.56 -41.35
N ASN A 82 15.84 1.70 -42.64
CA ASN A 82 15.18 0.70 -43.47
C ASN A 82 15.91 -0.68 -43.44
N VAL A 83 15.24 -1.67 -42.85
CA VAL A 83 15.07 -3.07 -43.28
C VAL A 83 16.17 -3.67 -44.17
N TRP A 84 17.28 -4.09 -43.57
CA TRP A 84 18.04 -5.33 -43.87
C TRP A 84 18.87 -5.81 -42.65
N ARG A 85 18.53 -5.33 -41.45
CA ARG A 85 19.14 -5.72 -40.19
C ARG A 85 18.02 -6.08 -39.23
N GLY A 86 18.17 -7.22 -38.56
CA GLY A 86 17.14 -7.86 -37.74
C GLY A 86 16.48 -6.89 -36.75
N ALA A 87 15.23 -7.19 -36.41
CA ALA A 87 14.37 -6.43 -35.50
C ALA A 87 15.15 -5.65 -34.42
N GLU A 88 15.18 -4.32 -34.54
CA GLU A 88 15.74 -3.46 -33.50
C GLU A 88 14.67 -3.27 -32.41
N THR A 89 14.89 -3.89 -31.24
CA THR A 89 14.04 -3.71 -30.07
C THR A 89 14.48 -2.45 -29.31
N ALA A 90 13.61 -1.44 -29.22
CA ALA A 90 13.79 -0.34 -28.28
C ALA A 90 13.12 -0.72 -26.95
N ALA A 91 13.92 -0.98 -25.91
CA ALA A 91 13.43 -1.31 -24.58
C ALA A 91 13.26 -0.03 -23.74
N THR A 92 12.16 0.08 -23.00
CA THR A 92 12.05 1.03 -21.89
C THR A 92 12.83 0.50 -20.69
N THR A 93 13.27 1.40 -19.81
CA THR A 93 13.83 0.99 -18.52
C THR A 93 12.70 0.82 -17.50
N PRO A 94 12.77 -0.18 -16.60
CA PRO A 94 11.85 -0.26 -15.48
C PRO A 94 11.89 1.02 -14.64
N THR A 95 10.74 1.46 -14.14
CA THR A 95 10.62 2.54 -13.16
C THR A 95 9.83 2.08 -11.96
N GLY A 96 10.03 2.75 -10.82
CA GLY A 96 9.58 2.26 -9.52
C GLY A 96 10.62 1.36 -8.85
N GLY A 97 10.26 0.81 -7.69
CA GLY A 97 11.20 0.00 -6.89
C GLY A 97 10.55 -0.83 -5.80
N ASN A 98 9.23 -1.08 -5.92
CA ASN A 98 8.43 -1.85 -4.96
C ASN A 98 8.69 -1.44 -3.50
N GLN A 99 8.87 -0.14 -3.26
CA GLN A 99 9.06 0.38 -1.91
C GLN A 99 7.71 0.46 -1.20
N PRO A 100 7.64 0.08 0.08
CA PRO A 100 6.40 0.18 0.84
C PRO A 100 5.98 1.64 1.00
N HIS A 101 4.68 1.88 0.94
CA HIS A 101 4.08 3.17 1.27
C HIS A 101 3.26 3.07 2.55
N ASN A 102 3.11 4.19 3.26
CA ASN A 102 2.24 4.28 4.43
C ASN A 102 0.79 3.94 4.03
N ASN A 103 0.13 3.14 4.86
CA ASN A 103 -1.27 2.74 4.73
C ASN A 103 -2.12 3.24 5.91
N MET A 104 -1.53 3.99 6.84
CA MET A 104 -2.24 4.59 7.97
C MET A 104 -2.89 5.92 7.56
N PRO A 105 -4.20 6.11 7.81
CA PRO A 105 -4.82 7.43 7.70
C PRO A 105 -4.25 8.38 8.77
N PRO A 106 -4.50 9.71 8.67
CA PRO A 106 -4.18 10.62 9.76
C PRO A 106 -4.77 10.13 11.08
N PHE A 107 -3.96 10.07 12.13
CA PHE A 107 -4.36 9.55 13.43
C PHE A 107 -3.93 10.47 14.57
N TYR A 108 -4.60 10.31 15.71
CA TYR A 108 -4.23 10.93 16.98
C TYR A 108 -4.05 9.83 18.03
N VAL A 109 -2.97 9.90 18.80
CA VAL A 109 -2.60 8.84 19.73
C VAL A 109 -3.31 9.03 21.07
N LEU A 110 -4.09 8.03 21.45
CA LEU A 110 -4.64 7.87 22.78
C LEU A 110 -4.36 6.45 23.27
N THR A 111 -4.23 6.31 24.58
CA THR A 111 -4.11 5.02 25.24
C THR A 111 -5.48 4.42 25.51
N TYR A 112 -5.66 3.14 25.20
CA TYR A 112 -6.83 2.37 25.63
C TYR A 112 -6.64 1.87 27.06
N ILE A 113 -7.67 2.05 27.89
CA ILE A 113 -7.73 1.53 29.25
C ILE A 113 -9.03 0.77 29.47
N MET A 114 -9.00 -0.25 30.32
CA MET A 114 -10.13 -1.07 30.71
C MET A 114 -10.27 -1.05 32.23
N LYS A 115 -11.51 -0.99 32.73
CA LYS A 115 -11.77 -1.05 34.16
C LYS A 115 -11.54 -2.49 34.64
N LEU A 116 -10.87 -2.64 35.78
CA LEU A 116 -10.69 -3.91 36.47
C LEU A 116 -11.93 -4.26 37.30
#